data_AF-E7GD68-F1
#
_entry.id   AF-E7GD68-F1
#
_cell.length_a   1.000
_cell.length_b   1.000
_cell.length_c   1.000
_cell.angle_alpha   90.00
_cell.angle_beta   90.00
_cell.angle_gamma   90.00
#
_symmetry.space_group_name_H-M   'P 1'
#
loop_
_entity.id
_entity.type
_entity.pdbx_description
1 polymer ?
#
loop_
_entity_poly.entity_id
_entity_poly.type
_entity_poly.pdbx_seq_one_letter_code
_entity_poly.pdbx_strand_id
1 'polypeptide(L)'
;MNIRILRGHEVSEANQLIKDVFMRQIAPTYVAEGIEMFLSSFNDEHILSLMKQQHLLMLGAFDEKLVGVIGIRDLKDIQSLFVDPAYQGQHIGTKLLESAKQLMYGDVYVNSAPSAETFYRSQGFQKVHDEQVVNGIRFVPMVYHSVNEEKFSNYNQVHDFIASQKDRVYALDNFKRFMNDMCNPQTLLKTIHIGGTNGKGSTTNYIRSVLQKEGYRVATFTSPVLVTRLEIMRINNQHIQDDEIVCYANRYMSLWLEYELSMFEIEVFIAIMFFLKHRVDFAVFEVGLGGALDATNIVAPIISANTNIGLDHTEYLGDTYEKIAFTKGGIIKDCIPFVTGEKKLGCLNVFKELCQQHHSQFIKVQDIQNIEENKNTISFDYATYHVVLQTGARYQCENSALAIEILLYLKNNGYIILNKETLLEGLRDAVWEGRFEVVCDKPLMIIDGAHNKEGIEAFYQSAKKYQNIKIIFSALRDKDTHAMIEKLLKLTDDVTVCEFDFYRAQSAEKLAENFPVKIEKDWKKAIDESFHHNGVVFITGSLYFISQVRPYIYQLQKKSL
;
A
#
# COMPACT_ATOMS: atom_id res chain seq x y z
N MET A 1 -30.52 -1.32 11.54
CA MET A 1 -29.78 -2.54 11.16
C MET A 1 -28.41 -2.15 10.62
N ASN A 2 -27.35 -2.49 11.34
CA ASN A 2 -25.96 -2.23 10.96
C ASN A 2 -25.30 -3.56 10.56
N ILE A 3 -24.69 -3.66 9.37
CA ILE A 3 -23.94 -4.84 8.93
C ILE A 3 -22.46 -4.50 8.92
N ARG A 4 -21.64 -5.30 9.59
CA ARG A 4 -20.19 -5.11 9.65
C ARG A 4 -19.45 -6.39 9.92
N ILE A 5 -18.15 -6.35 9.67
CA ILE A 5 -17.21 -7.40 10.08
C ILE A 5 -17.23 -7.56 11.61
N LEU A 6 -17.26 -8.82 12.06
CA LEU A 6 -17.16 -9.17 13.48
C LEU A 6 -15.74 -9.00 14.01
N ARG A 7 -15.64 -8.51 15.24
CA ARG A 7 -14.42 -8.45 16.03
C ARG A 7 -14.22 -9.76 16.78
N GLY A 8 -12.97 -10.08 17.14
CA GLY A 8 -12.66 -11.34 17.83
C GLY A 8 -13.47 -11.60 19.11
N HIS A 9 -13.75 -10.57 19.91
CA HIS A 9 -14.56 -10.73 21.13
C HIS A 9 -16.05 -11.01 20.87
N GLU A 10 -16.53 -10.83 19.64
CA GLU A 10 -17.93 -11.05 19.25
C GLU A 10 -18.17 -12.47 18.70
N VAL A 11 -17.10 -13.26 18.51
CA VAL A 11 -17.18 -14.63 17.95
C VAL A 11 -18.04 -15.55 18.81
N SER A 12 -17.94 -15.44 20.13
CA SER A 12 -18.71 -16.30 21.05
C SER A 12 -20.23 -16.05 20.93
N GLU A 13 -20.64 -14.78 20.85
CA GLU A 13 -22.05 -14.40 20.61
C GLU A 13 -22.55 -14.92 19.26
N ALA A 14 -21.73 -14.80 18.21
CA ALA A 14 -22.06 -15.30 16.89
C ALA A 14 -22.20 -16.82 16.84
N ASN A 15 -21.27 -17.56 17.47
CA ASN A 15 -21.34 -19.02 17.56
C ASN A 15 -22.56 -19.48 18.36
N GLN A 16 -22.92 -18.76 19.43
CA GLN A 16 -24.12 -19.06 20.20
C GLN A 16 -25.39 -18.89 19.35
N LEU A 17 -25.51 -17.76 18.62
CA LEU A 17 -26.63 -17.52 17.70
C LEU A 17 -26.74 -18.64 16.65
N ILE A 18 -25.63 -19.04 16.03
CA ILE A 18 -25.59 -20.13 15.04
C ILE A 18 -26.11 -21.43 15.64
N LYS A 19 -25.60 -21.81 16.82
CA LYS A 19 -25.99 -23.06 17.51
C LYS A 19 -27.47 -23.06 17.89
N ASP A 20 -27.97 -21.96 18.43
CA ASP A 20 -29.37 -21.86 18.86
C ASP A 20 -30.35 -21.96 17.68
N VAL A 21 -30.07 -21.25 16.58
CA VAL A 21 -30.89 -21.33 15.37
C VAL A 21 -30.82 -22.72 14.75
N PHE A 22 -29.61 -23.31 14.67
CA PHE A 22 -29.43 -24.67 14.17
C PHE A 22 -30.22 -25.69 14.99
N MET A 23 -30.10 -25.68 16.32
CA MET A 23 -30.80 -26.62 17.20
C MET A 23 -32.32 -26.52 17.09
N ARG A 24 -32.83 -25.30 16.89
CA ARG A 24 -34.28 -25.07 16.79
C ARG A 24 -34.88 -25.44 15.44
N GLN A 25 -34.17 -25.17 14.34
CA GLN A 25 -34.76 -25.20 12.99
C GLN A 25 -34.18 -26.28 12.07
N ILE A 26 -32.93 -26.70 12.29
CA ILE A 26 -32.21 -27.59 11.38
C ILE A 26 -31.99 -28.96 12.02
N ALA A 27 -31.54 -29.01 13.27
CA ALA A 27 -31.24 -30.24 14.01
C ALA A 27 -32.38 -31.29 14.00
N PRO A 28 -33.69 -30.94 14.06
CA PRO A 28 -34.76 -31.94 13.97
C PRO A 28 -34.77 -32.76 12.68
N THR A 29 -34.07 -32.31 11.63
CA THR A 29 -33.97 -32.99 10.33
C THR A 29 -32.67 -33.80 10.14
N TYR A 30 -31.82 -33.84 11.18
CA TYR A 30 -30.49 -34.45 11.17
C TYR A 30 -30.42 -35.64 12.13
N VAL A 31 -29.51 -36.57 11.84
CA VAL A 31 -29.15 -37.65 12.77
C VAL A 31 -28.21 -37.12 13.86
N ALA A 32 -28.14 -37.83 14.99
CA ALA A 32 -27.34 -37.40 16.15
C ALA A 32 -25.87 -37.11 15.81
N GLU A 33 -25.25 -37.96 14.99
CA GLU A 33 -23.88 -37.78 14.48
C GLU A 33 -23.71 -36.44 13.74
N GLY A 34 -24.67 -36.08 12.88
CA GLY A 34 -24.65 -34.81 12.16
C GLY A 34 -24.83 -33.60 13.08
N ILE A 35 -25.69 -33.70 14.09
CA ILE A 35 -25.87 -32.65 15.10
C ILE A 35 -24.55 -32.41 15.85
N GLU A 36 -23.91 -33.48 16.33
CA GLU A 36 -22.63 -33.40 17.04
C GLU A 36 -21.53 -32.80 16.15
N MET A 37 -21.42 -33.27 14.89
CA MET A 37 -20.44 -32.73 13.96
C MET A 37 -20.66 -31.24 13.69
N PHE A 38 -21.89 -30.79 13.46
CA PHE A 38 -22.19 -29.37 13.27
C PHE A 38 -21.76 -28.54 14.48
N LEU A 39 -22.19 -28.93 15.69
CA LEU A 39 -21.91 -28.18 16.92
C LEU A 39 -20.40 -28.10 17.19
N SER A 40 -19.65 -29.17 16.91
CA SER A 40 -18.19 -29.21 17.06
C SER A 40 -17.46 -28.26 16.11
N SER A 41 -18.04 -27.97 14.94
CA SER A 41 -17.42 -27.08 13.94
C SER A 41 -17.45 -25.60 14.33
N PHE A 42 -18.34 -25.20 15.25
CA PHE A 42 -18.45 -23.83 15.78
C PHE A 42 -17.85 -23.75 17.19
N ASN A 43 -16.57 -24.09 17.29
CA ASN A 43 -15.75 -23.88 18.49
C ASN A 43 -15.06 -22.51 18.42
N ASP A 44 -15.14 -21.72 19.50
CA ASP A 44 -14.65 -20.34 19.53
C ASP A 44 -13.15 -20.24 19.22
N GLU A 45 -12.31 -21.10 19.79
CA GLU A 45 -10.86 -21.10 19.54
C GLU A 45 -10.54 -21.44 18.09
N HIS A 46 -11.25 -22.41 17.51
CA HIS A 46 -11.07 -22.79 16.11
C HIS A 46 -11.47 -21.67 15.16
N ILE A 47 -12.62 -21.02 15.39
CA ILE A 47 -13.11 -19.90 14.58
C ILE A 47 -12.15 -18.71 14.68
N LEU A 48 -11.71 -18.36 15.89
CA LEU A 48 -10.71 -17.31 16.11
C LEU A 48 -9.39 -17.61 15.39
N SER A 49 -8.95 -18.88 15.39
CA SER A 49 -7.75 -19.29 14.65
C SER A 49 -7.91 -19.08 13.14
N LEU A 50 -9.05 -19.49 12.56
CA LEU A 50 -9.33 -19.29 11.14
C LEU A 50 -9.40 -17.81 10.76
N MET A 51 -10.03 -16.97 11.60
CA MET A 51 -10.07 -15.52 11.41
C MET A 51 -8.67 -14.91 11.48
N LYS A 52 -7.86 -15.31 12.46
CA LYS A 52 -6.47 -14.82 12.61
C LYS A 52 -5.59 -15.17 11.41
N GLN A 53 -5.84 -16.32 10.78
CA GLN A 53 -5.16 -16.78 9.57
C GLN A 53 -5.81 -16.27 8.27
N GLN A 54 -6.82 -15.41 8.36
CA GLN A 54 -7.56 -14.85 7.21
C GLN A 54 -8.22 -15.92 6.32
N HIS A 55 -8.52 -17.09 6.88
CA HIS A 55 -9.27 -18.15 6.21
C HIS A 55 -10.79 -18.03 6.43
N LEU A 56 -11.22 -17.28 7.44
CA LEU A 56 -12.62 -17.05 7.74
C LEU A 56 -12.86 -15.57 8.02
N LEU A 57 -13.87 -15.02 7.36
CA LEU A 57 -14.43 -13.70 7.62
C LEU A 57 -15.87 -13.86 8.08
N MET A 58 -16.28 -13.16 9.13
CA MET A 58 -17.67 -13.18 9.59
C MET A 58 -18.26 -11.77 9.55
N LEU A 59 -19.43 -11.62 8.92
CA LEU A 59 -20.23 -10.39 9.00
C LEU A 59 -21.40 -10.62 9.95
N GLY A 60 -21.63 -9.66 10.83
CA GLY A 60 -22.78 -9.62 11.73
C GLY A 60 -23.78 -8.54 11.35
N ALA A 61 -25.07 -8.84 11.48
CA ALA A 61 -26.15 -7.87 11.43
C ALA A 61 -26.58 -7.52 12.86
N PHE A 62 -26.62 -6.23 13.17
CA PHE A 62 -26.90 -5.71 14.51
C PHE A 62 -28.14 -4.83 14.54
N ASP A 63 -28.98 -5.12 15.53
CA ASP A 63 -30.14 -4.32 15.96
C ASP A 63 -30.15 -4.27 17.49
N GLU A 64 -29.36 -3.34 18.05
CA GLU A 64 -28.93 -3.27 19.47
C GLU A 64 -28.12 -4.49 19.97
N LYS A 65 -28.36 -5.68 19.43
CA LYS A 65 -27.65 -6.94 19.65
C LYS A 65 -27.35 -7.63 18.31
N LEU A 66 -26.56 -8.71 18.31
CA LEU A 66 -26.36 -9.53 17.11
C LEU A 66 -27.65 -10.30 16.79
N VAL A 67 -28.16 -10.14 15.56
CA VAL A 67 -29.42 -10.76 15.10
C VAL A 67 -29.26 -11.61 13.85
N GLY A 68 -28.09 -11.57 13.21
CA GLY A 68 -27.76 -12.43 12.10
C GLY A 68 -26.26 -12.46 11.85
N VAL A 69 -25.79 -13.55 11.24
CA VAL A 69 -24.38 -13.75 10.93
C VAL A 69 -24.20 -14.52 9.63
N ILE A 70 -23.19 -14.14 8.86
CA ILE A 70 -22.70 -14.89 7.70
C ILE A 70 -21.20 -15.13 7.83
N GLY A 71 -20.77 -16.38 7.69
CA GLY A 71 -19.37 -16.80 7.64
C GLY A 71 -18.93 -17.04 6.21
N ILE A 72 -17.82 -16.44 5.81
CA ILE A 72 -17.21 -16.51 4.48
C ILE A 72 -15.84 -17.14 4.63
N ARG A 73 -15.68 -18.35 4.12
CA ARG A 73 -14.42 -19.08 4.11
C ARG A 73 -13.67 -18.80 2.80
N ASP A 74 -12.39 -18.50 2.95
CA ASP A 74 -11.44 -18.30 1.84
C ASP A 74 -11.89 -17.27 0.78
N LEU A 75 -12.80 -16.36 1.15
CA LEU A 75 -13.47 -15.38 0.26
C LEU A 75 -14.20 -16.01 -0.94
N LYS A 76 -14.61 -17.28 -0.84
CA LYS A 76 -15.29 -18.05 -1.90
C LYS A 76 -16.46 -18.90 -1.42
N ASP A 77 -16.41 -19.38 -0.19
CA ASP A 77 -17.41 -20.32 0.33
C ASP A 77 -18.23 -19.67 1.44
N ILE A 78 -19.54 -19.73 1.35
CA ILE A 78 -20.43 -19.41 2.47
C ILE A 78 -20.43 -20.60 3.41
N GLN A 79 -19.75 -20.44 4.55
CA GLN A 79 -19.67 -21.47 5.59
C GLN A 79 -20.94 -21.52 6.43
N SER A 80 -21.54 -20.36 6.72
CA SER A 80 -22.71 -20.24 7.58
C SER A 80 -23.53 -19.02 7.22
N LEU A 81 -24.85 -19.11 7.35
CA LEU A 81 -25.76 -17.96 7.28
C LEU A 81 -26.94 -18.24 8.21
N PHE A 82 -27.03 -17.50 9.30
CA PHE A 82 -28.04 -17.69 10.33
C PHE A 82 -28.64 -16.36 10.75
N VAL A 83 -29.95 -16.33 10.97
CA VAL A 83 -30.71 -15.16 11.43
C VAL A 83 -31.60 -15.60 12.58
N ASP A 84 -31.60 -14.82 13.66
CA ASP A 84 -32.46 -15.01 14.82
C ASP A 84 -33.92 -15.17 14.35
N PRO A 85 -34.66 -16.20 14.81
CA PRO A 85 -36.03 -16.46 14.35
C PRO A 85 -36.98 -15.28 14.52
N ALA A 86 -36.77 -14.41 15.52
CA ALA A 86 -37.58 -13.21 15.72
C ALA A 86 -37.40 -12.16 14.61
N TYR A 87 -36.31 -12.28 13.84
CA TYR A 87 -35.93 -11.35 12.78
C TYR A 87 -36.00 -11.96 11.38
N GLN A 88 -36.42 -13.23 11.26
CA GLN A 88 -36.65 -13.88 9.97
C GLN A 88 -37.82 -13.19 9.23
N GLY A 89 -37.74 -13.15 7.90
CA GLY A 89 -38.71 -12.42 7.06
C GLY A 89 -38.46 -10.92 6.91
N GLN A 90 -37.46 -10.35 7.60
CA GLN A 90 -37.09 -8.93 7.52
C GLN A 90 -35.93 -8.64 6.55
N HIS A 91 -35.68 -9.54 5.60
CA HIS A 91 -34.58 -9.46 4.61
C HIS A 91 -33.15 -9.39 5.21
N ILE A 92 -32.94 -9.70 6.48
CA ILE A 92 -31.59 -9.68 7.10
C ILE A 92 -30.64 -10.65 6.39
N GLY A 93 -31.08 -11.89 6.15
CA GLY A 93 -30.27 -12.89 5.46
C GLY A 93 -29.88 -12.46 4.04
N THR A 94 -30.81 -11.81 3.32
CA THR A 94 -30.56 -11.21 2.00
C THR A 94 -29.47 -10.14 2.08
N LYS A 95 -29.59 -9.18 3.01
CA LYS A 95 -28.60 -8.10 3.16
C LYS A 95 -27.22 -8.62 3.55
N LEU A 96 -27.14 -9.59 4.47
CA LEU A 96 -25.89 -10.24 4.84
C LEU A 96 -25.23 -10.92 3.63
N LEU A 97 -26.03 -11.63 2.82
CA LEU A 97 -25.55 -12.29 1.61
C LEU A 97 -25.09 -11.28 0.54
N GLU A 98 -25.79 -10.16 0.38
CA GLU A 98 -25.38 -9.08 -0.52
C GLU A 98 -24.05 -8.47 -0.11
N SER A 99 -23.88 -8.10 1.16
CA SER A 99 -22.61 -7.60 1.70
C SER A 99 -21.49 -8.63 1.57
N ALA A 100 -21.77 -9.91 1.83
CA ALA A 100 -20.79 -10.98 1.66
C ALA A 100 -20.32 -11.12 0.20
N LYS A 101 -21.25 -11.14 -0.76
CA LYS A 101 -20.92 -11.23 -2.19
C LYS A 101 -19.97 -10.12 -2.62
N GLN A 102 -20.13 -8.89 -2.12
CA GLN A 102 -19.23 -7.78 -2.46
C GLN A 102 -17.76 -8.03 -2.08
N LEU A 103 -17.49 -8.86 -1.06
CA LEU A 103 -16.16 -9.19 -0.56
C LEU A 103 -15.56 -10.46 -1.17
N MET A 104 -16.39 -11.30 -1.80
CA MET A 104 -15.98 -12.58 -2.37
C MET A 104 -15.46 -12.44 -3.81
N TYR A 105 -14.79 -13.47 -4.32
CA TYR A 105 -14.23 -13.46 -5.69
C TYR A 105 -14.64 -14.68 -6.51
N GLY A 106 -14.97 -14.43 -7.78
CA GLY A 106 -15.35 -15.47 -8.72
C GLY A 106 -16.69 -16.12 -8.37
N ASP A 107 -16.80 -17.42 -8.61
CA ASP A 107 -17.94 -18.23 -8.21
C ASP A 107 -18.01 -18.34 -6.69
N VAL A 108 -19.21 -18.16 -6.16
CA VAL A 108 -19.51 -18.26 -4.73
C VAL A 108 -20.22 -19.56 -4.46
N TYR A 109 -19.68 -20.40 -3.57
CA TYR A 109 -20.26 -21.70 -3.26
C TYR A 109 -20.91 -21.71 -1.88
N VAL A 110 -21.92 -22.56 -1.72
CA VAL A 110 -22.55 -22.83 -0.43
C VAL A 110 -23.05 -24.26 -0.37
N ASN A 111 -22.86 -24.90 0.78
CA ASN A 111 -23.53 -26.14 1.13
C ASN A 111 -24.80 -25.80 1.92
N SER A 112 -25.89 -25.57 1.19
CA SER A 112 -27.16 -25.14 1.79
C SER A 112 -27.80 -26.28 2.58
N ALA A 113 -28.34 -26.00 3.77
CA ALA A 113 -29.29 -26.92 4.37
C ALA A 113 -30.48 -27.14 3.40
N PRO A 114 -31.08 -28.35 3.32
CA PRO A 114 -32.19 -28.59 2.39
C PRO A 114 -33.36 -27.61 2.57
N SER A 115 -33.63 -27.20 3.81
CA SER A 115 -34.67 -26.21 4.14
C SER A 115 -34.37 -24.79 3.64
N ALA A 116 -33.11 -24.46 3.36
CA ALA A 116 -32.66 -23.15 2.90
C ALA A 116 -32.43 -23.09 1.37
N GLU A 117 -32.59 -24.19 0.63
CA GLU A 117 -32.35 -24.23 -0.82
C GLU A 117 -33.18 -23.17 -1.56
N THR A 118 -34.46 -23.04 -1.22
CA THR A 118 -35.37 -22.06 -1.83
C THR A 118 -34.90 -20.62 -1.60
N PHE A 119 -34.34 -20.32 -0.43
CA PHE A 119 -33.76 -19.01 -0.15
C PHE A 119 -32.60 -18.75 -1.10
N TYR A 120 -31.59 -19.61 -1.16
CA TYR A 120 -30.44 -19.40 -2.04
C TYR A 120 -30.83 -19.32 -3.52
N ARG A 121 -31.78 -20.14 -3.99
CA ARG A 121 -32.33 -20.04 -5.36
C ARG A 121 -32.93 -18.66 -5.64
N SER A 122 -33.70 -18.11 -4.69
CA SER A 122 -34.25 -16.75 -4.82
C SER A 122 -33.17 -15.66 -4.90
N GLN A 123 -31.96 -15.96 -4.43
CA GLN A 123 -30.80 -15.06 -4.46
C GLN A 123 -29.88 -15.30 -5.68
N GLY A 124 -30.31 -16.14 -6.62
CA GLY A 124 -29.61 -16.42 -7.87
C GLY A 124 -28.65 -17.62 -7.82
N PHE A 125 -28.60 -18.37 -6.72
CA PHE A 125 -27.79 -19.58 -6.66
C PHE A 125 -28.42 -20.73 -7.46
N GLN A 126 -27.58 -21.50 -8.12
CA GLN A 126 -27.95 -22.69 -8.88
C GLN A 126 -27.46 -23.94 -8.16
N LYS A 127 -28.25 -25.00 -8.24
CA LYS A 127 -27.91 -26.31 -7.68
C LYS A 127 -26.82 -26.95 -8.53
N VAL A 128 -25.72 -27.38 -7.89
CA VAL A 128 -24.59 -28.06 -8.56
C VAL A 128 -24.84 -29.57 -8.57
N HIS A 129 -25.27 -30.13 -7.43
CA HIS A 129 -25.56 -31.55 -7.26
C HIS A 129 -26.84 -31.76 -6.43
N ASP A 130 -27.38 -32.98 -6.50
CA ASP A 130 -28.45 -33.43 -5.60
C ASP A 130 -28.03 -33.41 -4.13
N GLU A 131 -29.02 -33.50 -3.24
CA GLU A 131 -28.79 -33.51 -1.80
C GLU A 131 -27.76 -34.60 -1.44
N GLN A 132 -26.76 -34.22 -0.65
CA GLN A 132 -25.69 -35.08 -0.18
C GLN A 132 -25.76 -35.24 1.33
N VAL A 133 -25.25 -36.37 1.82
CA VAL A 133 -25.06 -36.63 3.24
C VAL A 133 -23.61 -37.01 3.48
N VAL A 134 -22.89 -36.22 4.26
CA VAL A 134 -21.49 -36.49 4.62
C VAL A 134 -21.37 -36.40 6.14
N ASN A 135 -20.92 -37.49 6.77
CA ASN A 135 -20.78 -37.62 8.23
C ASN A 135 -22.06 -37.15 8.98
N GLY A 136 -23.23 -37.56 8.50
CA GLY A 136 -24.53 -37.19 9.08
C GLY A 136 -25.03 -35.77 8.78
N ILE A 137 -24.25 -34.91 8.12
CA ILE A 137 -24.69 -33.57 7.67
C ILE A 137 -25.33 -33.68 6.29
N ARG A 138 -26.58 -33.23 6.20
CA ARG A 138 -27.33 -33.12 4.94
C ARG A 138 -27.11 -31.74 4.32
N PHE A 139 -26.86 -31.64 3.02
CA PHE A 139 -26.74 -30.36 2.34
C PHE A 139 -26.98 -30.48 0.83
N VAL A 140 -27.31 -29.36 0.20
CA VAL A 140 -27.42 -29.21 -1.25
C VAL A 140 -26.29 -28.29 -1.70
N PRO A 141 -25.31 -28.78 -2.48
CA PRO A 141 -24.25 -27.94 -3.04
C PRO A 141 -24.83 -26.95 -4.06
N MET A 142 -24.56 -25.67 -3.87
CA MET A 142 -25.05 -24.60 -4.74
C MET A 142 -23.93 -23.60 -5.08
N VAL A 143 -24.06 -22.97 -6.25
CA VAL A 143 -23.12 -21.98 -6.77
C VAL A 143 -23.86 -20.72 -7.22
N TYR A 144 -23.28 -19.56 -6.93
CA TYR A 144 -23.64 -18.29 -7.53
C TYR A 144 -22.50 -17.84 -8.44
N HIS A 145 -22.79 -17.77 -9.73
CA HIS A 145 -21.85 -17.24 -10.71
C HIS A 145 -21.87 -15.71 -10.63
N SER A 146 -20.76 -15.11 -10.20
CA SER A 146 -20.64 -13.65 -10.19
C SER A 146 -20.80 -13.13 -11.62
N VAL A 147 -21.83 -12.32 -11.86
CA VAL A 147 -21.97 -11.60 -13.13
C VAL A 147 -20.98 -10.44 -13.11
N ASN A 148 -19.81 -10.65 -13.69
CA ASN A 148 -18.92 -9.53 -14.01
C ASN A 148 -19.41 -8.95 -15.33
N GLU A 149 -19.67 -7.65 -15.38
CA GLU A 149 -19.84 -6.98 -16.67
C GLU A 149 -18.47 -7.07 -17.38
N GLU A 150 -18.34 -7.85 -18.44
CA GLU A 150 -17.09 -7.98 -19.23
C GLU A 150 -16.85 -6.70 -20.05
N LYS A 151 -16.72 -5.56 -19.38
CA LYS A 151 -16.51 -4.23 -19.98
C LYS A 151 -15.06 -4.03 -20.41
N PHE A 152 -14.13 -4.65 -19.70
CA PHE A 152 -12.70 -4.59 -19.96
C PHE A 152 -12.16 -5.96 -20.34
N SER A 153 -11.37 -5.99 -21.42
CA SER A 153 -10.71 -7.20 -21.94
C SER A 153 -9.21 -7.23 -21.65
N ASN A 154 -8.61 -6.08 -21.32
CA ASN A 154 -7.18 -5.95 -21.08
C ASN A 154 -6.88 -4.76 -20.15
N TYR A 155 -5.65 -4.73 -19.62
CA TYR A 155 -5.19 -3.71 -18.69
C TYR A 155 -5.22 -2.28 -19.25
N ASN A 156 -4.90 -2.07 -20.53
CA ASN A 156 -4.87 -0.71 -21.10
C ASN A 156 -6.25 -0.04 -21.03
N GLN A 157 -7.33 -0.78 -21.31
CA GLN A 157 -8.69 -0.26 -21.19
C GLN A 157 -9.04 0.11 -19.73
N VAL A 158 -8.58 -0.69 -18.78
CA VAL A 158 -8.76 -0.42 -17.34
C VAL A 158 -7.97 0.82 -16.92
N HIS A 159 -6.71 0.91 -17.34
CA HIS A 159 -5.85 2.05 -17.08
C HIS A 159 -6.47 3.35 -17.60
N ASP A 160 -6.93 3.37 -18.86
CA ASP A 160 -7.54 4.55 -19.46
C ASP A 160 -8.85 4.94 -18.75
N PHE A 161 -9.65 3.95 -18.36
CA PHE A 161 -10.86 4.19 -17.57
C PHE A 161 -10.54 4.81 -16.20
N ILE A 162 -9.60 4.24 -15.45
CA ILE A 162 -9.21 4.74 -14.12
C ILE A 162 -8.60 6.15 -14.25
N ALA A 163 -7.72 6.36 -15.22
CA ALA A 163 -7.07 7.65 -15.47
C ALA A 163 -8.06 8.75 -15.93
N SER A 164 -9.21 8.37 -16.49
CA SER A 164 -10.28 9.32 -16.87
C SER A 164 -11.13 9.79 -15.69
N GLN A 165 -11.01 9.17 -14.51
CA GLN A 165 -11.76 9.57 -13.32
C GLN A 165 -11.27 10.93 -12.80
N LYS A 166 -12.19 11.70 -12.22
CA LYS A 166 -11.90 13.06 -11.72
C LYS A 166 -10.93 12.99 -10.54
N ASP A 167 -9.90 13.84 -10.56
CA ASP A 167 -9.07 14.08 -9.38
C ASP A 167 -9.86 14.87 -8.32
N ARG A 168 -10.11 14.22 -7.18
CA ARG A 168 -10.80 14.81 -6.01
C ARG A 168 -9.82 14.97 -4.86
N VAL A 169 -8.96 15.98 -4.96
CA VAL A 169 -7.83 16.18 -4.01
C VAL A 169 -8.27 16.50 -2.57
N TYR A 170 -9.55 16.87 -2.32
CA TYR A 170 -9.96 17.47 -1.04
C TYR A 170 -11.18 16.86 -0.35
N ALA A 171 -11.66 15.69 -0.77
CA ALA A 171 -12.79 15.05 -0.12
C ALA A 171 -12.59 13.54 -0.04
N LEU A 172 -12.74 12.98 1.16
CA LEU A 172 -12.63 11.54 1.42
C LEU A 172 -14.00 10.92 1.75
N ASP A 173 -15.08 11.72 1.75
CA ASP A 173 -16.39 11.30 2.25
C ASP A 173 -17.04 10.24 1.38
N ASN A 174 -16.91 10.35 0.05
CA ASN A 174 -17.42 9.35 -0.88
C ASN A 174 -16.68 8.02 -0.72
N PHE A 175 -15.35 8.06 -0.60
CA PHE A 175 -14.57 6.86 -0.39
C PHE A 175 -14.81 6.23 0.98
N LYS A 176 -14.93 7.04 2.05
CA LYS A 176 -15.33 6.54 3.38
C LYS A 176 -16.69 5.87 3.35
N ARG A 177 -17.68 6.47 2.68
CA ARG A 177 -19.03 5.88 2.53
C ARG A 177 -18.96 4.57 1.76
N PHE A 178 -18.26 4.55 0.62
CA PHE A 178 -18.03 3.34 -0.17
C PHE A 178 -17.39 2.23 0.67
N MET A 179 -16.29 2.53 1.37
CA MET A 179 -15.58 1.55 2.20
C MET A 179 -16.43 1.07 3.39
N ASN A 180 -17.26 1.95 3.96
CA ASN A 180 -18.21 1.57 5.00
C ASN A 180 -19.29 0.60 4.50
N ASP A 181 -19.86 0.87 3.32
CA ASP A 181 -20.89 0.01 2.71
C ASP A 181 -20.30 -1.35 2.29
N MET A 182 -19.01 -1.37 1.93
CA MET A 182 -18.21 -2.59 1.77
C MET A 182 -17.85 -3.29 3.08
N CYS A 183 -18.42 -2.88 4.22
CA CYS A 183 -18.15 -3.40 5.57
C CYS A 183 -16.72 -3.17 6.10
N ASN A 184 -16.01 -2.16 5.58
CA ASN A 184 -14.66 -1.77 5.98
C ASN A 184 -13.60 -2.89 5.88
N PRO A 185 -13.38 -3.48 4.69
CA PRO A 185 -12.49 -4.63 4.51
C PRO A 185 -11.02 -4.32 4.85
N GLN A 186 -10.60 -3.07 4.75
CA GLN A 186 -9.26 -2.62 5.13
C GLN A 186 -8.90 -2.90 6.59
N THR A 187 -9.90 -3.06 7.47
CA THR A 187 -9.69 -3.36 8.90
C THR A 187 -9.16 -4.77 9.15
N LEU A 188 -9.22 -5.65 8.15
CA LEU A 188 -8.67 -7.00 8.20
C LEU A 188 -7.16 -7.05 7.93
N LEU A 189 -6.59 -5.97 7.37
CA LEU A 189 -5.16 -5.90 7.07
C LEU A 189 -4.36 -5.40 8.27
N LYS A 190 -3.22 -6.05 8.56
CA LYS A 190 -2.21 -5.49 9.46
C LYS A 190 -1.38 -4.47 8.70
N THR A 191 -1.69 -3.18 8.87
CA THR A 191 -1.10 -2.13 8.04
C THR A 191 0.02 -1.35 8.76
N ILE A 192 1.02 -0.91 7.99
CA ILE A 192 2.04 0.07 8.39
C ILE A 192 1.85 1.28 7.48
N HIS A 193 1.70 2.47 8.04
CA HIS A 193 1.34 3.66 7.25
C HIS A 193 2.46 4.68 7.23
N ILE A 194 2.99 5.00 6.06
CA ILE A 194 4.23 5.78 5.89
C ILE A 194 3.95 7.08 5.14
N GLY A 195 4.01 8.19 5.87
CA GLY A 195 3.96 9.54 5.35
C GLY A 195 5.31 10.24 5.30
N GLY A 196 5.26 11.53 4.92
CA GLY A 196 6.42 12.41 4.83
C GLY A 196 6.63 12.99 3.44
N THR A 197 7.74 13.68 3.26
CA THR A 197 8.06 14.42 2.03
C THR A 197 8.93 13.55 1.13
N ASN A 198 10.14 13.23 1.60
CA ASN A 198 11.11 12.40 0.88
C ASN A 198 11.40 11.09 1.63
N GLY A 199 11.72 10.01 0.91
CA GLY A 199 12.16 8.76 1.52
C GLY A 199 11.06 7.77 1.93
N LYS A 200 9.78 8.10 1.67
CA LYS A 200 8.62 7.23 1.91
C LYS A 200 8.79 5.86 1.23
N GLY A 201 8.84 5.82 -0.10
CA GLY A 201 9.07 4.60 -0.86
C GLY A 201 10.35 3.85 -0.47
N SER A 202 11.46 4.53 -0.15
CA SER A 202 12.69 3.86 0.32
C SER A 202 12.50 3.18 1.69
N THR A 203 11.80 3.84 2.62
CA THR A 203 11.49 3.27 3.94
C THR A 203 10.56 2.06 3.79
N THR A 204 9.54 2.17 2.94
CA THR A 204 8.67 1.06 2.55
C THR A 204 9.47 -0.11 1.98
N ASN A 205 10.45 0.17 1.12
CA ASN A 205 11.33 -0.83 0.50
C ASN A 205 12.17 -1.59 1.54
N TYR A 206 12.77 -0.88 2.51
CA TYR A 206 13.53 -1.48 3.59
C TYR A 206 12.67 -2.39 4.48
N ILE A 207 11.50 -1.93 4.90
CA ILE A 207 10.56 -2.72 5.71
C ILE A 207 10.13 -3.98 4.94
N ARG A 208 9.73 -3.82 3.68
CA ARG A 208 9.35 -4.94 2.82
C ARG A 208 10.47 -5.96 2.70
N SER A 209 11.67 -5.52 2.37
CA SER A 209 12.82 -6.40 2.16
C SER A 209 13.15 -7.22 3.41
N VAL A 210 13.20 -6.58 4.58
CA VAL A 210 13.48 -7.27 5.84
C VAL A 210 12.36 -8.25 6.22
N LEU A 211 11.10 -7.83 6.18
CA LEU A 211 9.98 -8.70 6.51
C LEU A 211 9.86 -9.88 5.54
N GLN A 212 10.12 -9.66 4.25
CA GLN A 212 10.14 -10.72 3.24
C GLN A 212 11.28 -11.72 3.51
N LYS A 213 12.45 -11.25 3.95
CA LYS A 213 13.59 -12.10 4.33
C LYS A 213 13.27 -12.98 5.54
N GLU A 214 12.46 -12.49 6.48
CA GLU A 214 11.93 -13.26 7.63
C GLU A 214 10.82 -14.24 7.24
N GLY A 215 10.41 -14.28 5.98
CA GLY A 215 9.39 -15.21 5.46
C GLY A 215 7.96 -14.70 5.54
N TYR A 216 7.73 -13.44 5.91
CA TYR A 216 6.41 -12.84 5.85
C TYR A 216 6.00 -12.55 4.40
N ARG A 217 4.71 -12.69 4.11
CA ARG A 217 4.10 -12.20 2.86
C ARG A 217 3.77 -10.73 3.01
N VAL A 218 4.53 -9.86 2.32
CA VAL A 218 4.44 -8.41 2.51
C VAL A 218 3.89 -7.74 1.26
N ALA A 219 2.80 -7.01 1.45
CA ALA A 219 2.26 -6.11 0.45
C ALA A 219 2.83 -4.69 0.61
N THR A 220 2.99 -3.98 -0.50
CA THR A 220 3.34 -2.55 -0.50
C THR A 220 2.48 -1.79 -1.50
N PHE A 221 1.96 -0.64 -1.07
CA PHE A 221 1.34 0.37 -1.93
C PHE A 221 2.26 1.59 -1.98
N THR A 222 2.82 1.94 -3.15
CA THR A 222 3.87 2.97 -3.31
C THR A 222 3.62 3.89 -4.49
N SER A 223 3.94 5.18 -4.36
CA SER A 223 3.75 6.16 -5.43
C SER A 223 4.80 7.29 -5.44
N PRO A 224 5.11 7.92 -6.59
CA PRO A 224 4.69 7.55 -7.93
C PRO A 224 5.40 6.27 -8.43
N VAL A 225 4.86 5.67 -9.49
CA VAL A 225 5.45 4.50 -10.16
C VAL A 225 6.57 4.92 -11.11
N LEU A 226 7.47 3.99 -11.46
CA LEU A 226 8.51 4.26 -12.46
C LEU A 226 8.03 3.86 -13.86
N VAL A 227 7.77 2.58 -14.13
CA VAL A 227 7.53 2.12 -15.51
C VAL A 227 6.05 1.90 -15.80
N THR A 228 5.36 1.13 -14.95
CA THR A 228 3.93 0.81 -15.15
C THR A 228 3.10 1.10 -13.91
N ARG A 229 1.83 1.49 -14.08
CA ARG A 229 0.93 1.78 -12.95
C ARG A 229 0.62 0.54 -12.11
N LEU A 230 0.78 -0.67 -12.67
CA LEU A 230 0.70 -1.93 -11.92
C LEU A 230 1.66 -1.95 -10.72
N GLU A 231 2.81 -1.29 -10.84
CA GLU A 231 3.80 -1.18 -9.77
C GLU A 231 3.27 -0.51 -8.50
N ILE A 232 2.16 0.23 -8.59
CA ILE A 232 1.62 0.94 -7.43
C ILE A 232 1.30 -0.01 -6.28
N MET A 233 1.00 -1.28 -6.57
CA MET A 233 0.73 -2.32 -5.58
C MET A 233 1.53 -3.59 -5.88
N ARG A 234 2.27 -4.07 -4.87
CA ARG A 234 3.15 -5.24 -4.96
C ARG A 234 2.94 -6.20 -3.80
N ILE A 235 3.22 -7.48 -4.01
CA ILE A 235 3.37 -8.50 -2.98
C ILE A 235 4.73 -9.16 -3.15
N ASN A 236 5.58 -9.16 -2.11
CA ASN A 236 6.94 -9.69 -2.17
C ASN A 236 7.76 -9.13 -3.36
N ASN A 237 7.58 -7.83 -3.61
CA ASN A 237 8.16 -7.07 -4.71
C ASN A 237 7.67 -7.46 -6.13
N GLN A 238 6.64 -8.29 -6.26
CA GLN A 238 5.98 -8.60 -7.53
C GLN A 238 4.71 -7.74 -7.64
N HIS A 239 4.57 -6.97 -8.71
CA HIS A 239 3.39 -6.13 -8.92
C HIS A 239 2.17 -6.96 -9.32
N ILE A 240 0.98 -6.39 -9.13
CA ILE A 240 -0.28 -6.98 -9.61
C ILE A 240 -0.22 -7.28 -11.11
N GLN A 241 -0.85 -8.37 -11.54
CA GLN A 241 -0.89 -8.79 -12.95
C GLN A 241 -2.10 -8.20 -13.68
N ASP A 242 -2.00 -8.11 -15.01
CA ASP A 242 -3.02 -7.52 -15.89
C ASP A 242 -4.40 -8.18 -15.73
N ASP A 243 -4.45 -9.50 -15.59
CA ASP A 243 -5.69 -10.26 -15.45
C ASP A 243 -6.38 -9.98 -14.10
N GLU A 244 -5.61 -9.84 -13.02
CA GLU A 244 -6.15 -9.52 -11.70
C GLU A 244 -6.76 -8.12 -11.67
N ILE A 245 -6.07 -7.11 -12.21
CA ILE A 245 -6.62 -5.74 -12.22
C ILE A 245 -7.87 -5.63 -13.12
N VAL A 246 -7.91 -6.35 -14.24
CA VAL A 246 -9.11 -6.47 -15.09
C VAL A 246 -10.27 -7.12 -14.34
N CYS A 247 -10.00 -8.17 -13.56
CA CYS A 247 -11.01 -8.81 -12.73
C CYS A 247 -11.61 -7.84 -11.69
N TYR A 248 -10.77 -7.06 -11.01
CA TYR A 248 -11.25 -6.03 -10.07
C TYR A 248 -12.07 -4.95 -10.78
N ALA A 249 -11.61 -4.47 -11.94
CA ALA A 249 -12.32 -3.46 -12.71
C ALA A 249 -13.71 -3.94 -13.14
N ASN A 250 -13.81 -5.09 -13.81
CA ASN A 250 -15.09 -5.65 -14.27
C ASN A 250 -16.06 -5.95 -13.11
N ARG A 251 -15.54 -6.20 -11.90
CA ARG A 251 -16.35 -6.45 -10.71
C ARG A 251 -16.92 -5.20 -10.08
N TYR A 252 -16.12 -4.13 -9.99
CA TYR A 252 -16.43 -2.98 -9.13
C TYR A 252 -16.66 -1.66 -9.87
N MET A 253 -16.43 -1.61 -11.18
CA MET A 253 -16.54 -0.37 -11.98
C MET A 253 -17.85 0.38 -11.76
N SER A 254 -18.98 -0.33 -11.76
CA SER A 254 -20.30 0.30 -11.60
C SER A 254 -20.46 0.94 -10.21
N LEU A 255 -19.91 0.33 -9.16
CA LEU A 255 -19.88 0.93 -7.81
C LEU A 255 -18.93 2.13 -7.75
N TRP A 256 -17.75 2.05 -8.40
CA TRP A 256 -16.83 3.18 -8.42
C TRP A 256 -17.43 4.41 -9.08
N LEU A 257 -18.22 4.23 -10.15
CA LEU A 257 -18.95 5.31 -10.81
C LEU A 257 -20.10 5.85 -9.95
N GLU A 258 -20.86 4.97 -9.28
CA GLU A 258 -21.96 5.35 -8.39
C GLU A 258 -21.48 6.24 -7.23
N TYR A 259 -20.35 5.89 -6.61
CA TYR A 259 -19.75 6.67 -5.53
C TYR A 259 -18.84 7.80 -6.05
N GLU A 260 -18.66 7.89 -7.36
CA GLU A 260 -17.81 8.86 -8.04
C GLU A 260 -16.36 8.89 -7.51
N LEU A 261 -15.76 7.71 -7.35
CA LEU A 261 -14.40 7.57 -6.84
C LEU A 261 -13.35 8.14 -7.80
N SER A 262 -12.32 8.77 -7.25
CA SER A 262 -11.14 9.23 -7.99
C SER A 262 -10.21 8.08 -8.37
N MET A 263 -9.28 8.34 -9.29
CA MET A 263 -8.23 7.40 -9.69
C MET A 263 -7.51 6.79 -8.47
N PHE A 264 -7.07 7.64 -7.54
CA PHE A 264 -6.27 7.19 -6.40
C PHE A 264 -7.10 6.40 -5.38
N GLU A 265 -8.37 6.77 -5.16
CA GLU A 265 -9.28 6.02 -4.29
C GLU A 265 -9.58 4.61 -4.86
N ILE A 266 -9.77 4.50 -6.17
CA ILE A 266 -9.93 3.21 -6.87
C ILE A 266 -8.66 2.37 -6.68
N GLU A 267 -7.47 2.93 -6.87
CA GLU A 267 -6.21 2.21 -6.71
C GLU A 267 -6.00 1.72 -5.27
N VAL A 268 -6.32 2.53 -4.26
CA VAL A 268 -6.26 2.13 -2.85
C VAL A 268 -7.23 0.99 -2.56
N PHE A 269 -8.46 1.07 -3.09
CA PHE A 269 -9.42 -0.02 -2.95
C PHE A 269 -8.97 -1.32 -3.61
N ILE A 270 -8.49 -1.26 -4.86
CA ILE A 270 -7.95 -2.43 -5.56
C ILE A 270 -6.81 -3.02 -4.75
N ALA A 271 -5.90 -2.20 -4.21
CA ALA A 271 -4.80 -2.67 -3.38
C ALA A 271 -5.29 -3.41 -2.12
N ILE A 272 -6.29 -2.87 -1.41
CA ILE A 272 -6.88 -3.54 -0.23
C ILE A 272 -7.45 -4.91 -0.61
N MET A 273 -8.25 -4.98 -1.69
CA MET A 273 -8.85 -6.22 -2.15
C MET A 273 -7.80 -7.23 -2.65
N PHE A 274 -6.78 -6.76 -3.35
CA PHE A 274 -5.62 -7.55 -3.77
C PHE A 274 -4.87 -8.14 -2.58
N PHE A 275 -4.57 -7.33 -1.57
CA PHE A 275 -3.84 -7.78 -0.39
C PHE A 275 -4.63 -8.79 0.46
N LEU A 276 -5.96 -8.62 0.56
CA LEU A 276 -6.84 -9.55 1.25
C LEU A 276 -6.97 -10.89 0.52
N LYS A 277 -7.22 -10.86 -0.80
CA LYS A 277 -7.29 -12.07 -1.64
C LYS A 277 -6.04 -12.92 -1.48
N HIS A 278 -4.89 -12.26 -1.39
CA HIS A 278 -3.59 -12.90 -1.28
C HIS A 278 -3.12 -13.11 0.17
N ARG A 279 -3.95 -12.83 1.19
CA ARG A 279 -3.66 -13.10 2.61
C ARG A 279 -2.27 -12.65 3.05
N VAL A 280 -1.96 -11.40 2.79
CA VAL A 280 -0.67 -10.84 3.22
C VAL A 280 -0.61 -10.75 4.75
N ASP A 281 0.58 -10.99 5.30
CA ASP A 281 0.83 -10.84 6.73
C ASP A 281 0.87 -9.37 7.13
N PHE A 282 1.44 -8.53 6.26
CA PHE A 282 1.57 -7.09 6.45
C PHE A 282 1.32 -6.34 5.13
N ALA A 283 0.69 -5.18 5.22
CA ALA A 283 0.54 -4.26 4.10
C ALA A 283 1.11 -2.88 4.46
N VAL A 284 2.13 -2.44 3.72
CA VAL A 284 2.77 -1.13 3.92
C VAL A 284 2.18 -0.13 2.93
N PHE A 285 1.48 0.89 3.44
CA PHE A 285 0.90 1.94 2.63
C PHE A 285 1.76 3.20 2.68
N GLU A 286 2.25 3.64 1.53
CA GLU A 286 2.82 4.98 1.35
C GLU A 286 1.68 5.99 1.10
N VAL A 287 1.67 7.08 1.87
CA VAL A 287 0.77 8.22 1.65
C VAL A 287 1.10 8.86 0.29
N GLY A 288 0.09 9.12 -0.53
CA GLY A 288 0.26 9.82 -1.81
C GLY A 288 0.55 11.30 -1.60
N LEU A 289 -0.41 12.05 -1.05
CA LEU A 289 -0.30 13.49 -0.80
C LEU A 289 -0.91 13.87 0.55
N GLY A 290 -0.20 14.72 1.29
CA GLY A 290 -0.69 15.21 2.58
C GLY A 290 -0.71 14.13 3.66
N GLY A 291 -1.90 13.82 4.19
CA GLY A 291 -2.09 12.90 5.31
C GLY A 291 -3.57 12.67 5.62
N ALA A 292 -4.21 13.62 6.30
CA ALA A 292 -5.60 13.47 6.79
C ALA A 292 -6.62 13.09 5.69
N LEU A 293 -6.51 13.72 4.52
CA LEU A 293 -7.42 13.55 3.38
C LEU A 293 -6.90 12.58 2.32
N ASP A 294 -5.74 11.95 2.54
CA ASP A 294 -5.20 10.97 1.61
C ASP A 294 -6.05 9.69 1.61
N ALA A 295 -6.28 9.08 0.45
CA ALA A 295 -7.09 7.86 0.34
C ALA A 295 -6.54 6.70 1.19
N THR A 296 -5.22 6.62 1.36
CA THR A 296 -4.59 5.60 2.20
C THR A 296 -4.91 5.79 3.69
N ASN A 297 -5.34 6.98 4.12
CA ASN A 297 -5.70 7.24 5.52
C ASN A 297 -6.98 6.53 5.99
N ILE A 298 -7.63 5.77 5.11
CA ILE A 298 -8.72 4.84 5.45
C ILE A 298 -8.24 3.64 6.29
N VAL A 299 -6.94 3.30 6.24
CA VAL A 299 -6.39 2.15 6.96
C VAL A 299 -6.29 2.42 8.47
N ALA A 300 -6.34 1.34 9.25
CA ALA A 300 -6.08 1.34 10.69
C ALA A 300 -4.72 0.65 10.94
N PRO A 301 -3.61 1.41 11.00
CA PRO A 301 -2.29 0.83 11.09
C PRO A 301 -1.93 0.40 12.51
N ILE A 302 -1.02 -0.58 12.59
CA ILE A 302 -0.38 -0.97 13.85
C ILE A 302 0.69 0.06 14.27
N ILE A 303 1.21 0.82 13.29
CA ILE A 303 2.11 1.94 13.49
C ILE A 303 2.05 2.89 12.29
N SER A 304 2.00 4.19 12.57
CA SER A 304 2.14 5.24 11.57
C SER A 304 3.54 5.85 11.64
N ALA A 305 4.07 6.30 10.50
CA ALA A 305 5.42 6.85 10.41
C ALA A 305 5.46 8.10 9.54
N ASN A 306 6.33 9.05 9.89
CA ASN A 306 6.67 10.17 9.02
C ASN A 306 8.18 10.27 8.81
N THR A 307 8.62 10.17 7.56
CA THR A 307 10.03 10.23 7.18
C THR A 307 10.67 11.57 7.53
N ASN A 308 10.25 12.63 6.84
CA ASN A 308 10.71 14.00 7.03
C ASN A 308 9.70 15.00 6.43
N ILE A 309 9.90 16.27 6.76
CA ILE A 309 9.14 17.42 6.30
C ILE A 309 10.04 18.33 5.46
N GLY A 310 9.63 18.57 4.22
CA GLY A 310 10.23 19.52 3.29
C GLY A 310 9.17 20.43 2.68
N LEU A 311 9.60 21.53 2.07
CA LEU A 311 8.71 22.42 1.34
C LEU A 311 8.38 21.82 -0.03
N ASP A 312 7.31 21.03 -0.07
CA ASP A 312 6.81 20.38 -1.26
C ASP A 312 5.28 20.45 -1.29
N HIS A 313 4.71 20.62 -2.48
CA HIS A 313 3.27 20.80 -2.66
C HIS A 313 2.70 21.95 -1.80
N THR A 314 3.41 23.08 -1.74
CA THR A 314 3.08 24.21 -0.85
C THR A 314 1.72 24.84 -1.13
N GLU A 315 1.25 24.78 -2.38
CA GLU A 315 -0.11 25.18 -2.78
C GLU A 315 -1.21 24.39 -2.06
N TYR A 316 -0.90 23.16 -1.64
CA TYR A 316 -1.85 22.22 -1.04
C TYR A 316 -1.62 21.98 0.45
N LEU A 317 -0.37 21.95 0.88
CA LEU A 317 0.02 21.51 2.24
C LEU A 317 0.41 22.68 3.15
N GLY A 318 0.53 23.89 2.60
CA GLY A 318 0.98 25.09 3.31
C GLY A 318 2.41 25.50 2.96
N ASP A 319 2.76 26.71 3.35
CA ASP A 319 4.00 27.43 3.01
C ASP A 319 5.06 27.40 4.12
N THR A 320 4.79 26.72 5.24
CA THR A 320 5.76 26.53 6.34
C THR A 320 5.92 25.06 6.68
N TYR A 321 7.08 24.70 7.25
CA TYR A 321 7.34 23.33 7.66
C TYR A 321 6.31 22.84 8.70
N GLU A 322 5.88 23.70 9.63
CA GLU A 322 4.89 23.36 10.66
C GLU A 322 3.51 23.08 10.07
N LYS A 323 3.06 23.86 9.07
CA LYS A 323 1.78 23.62 8.37
C LYS A 323 1.81 22.29 7.61
N ILE A 324 2.92 22.00 6.94
CA ILE A 324 3.12 20.73 6.23
C ILE A 324 3.19 19.57 7.23
N ALA A 325 3.88 19.74 8.36
CA ALA A 325 3.95 18.75 9.43
C ALA A 325 2.55 18.47 10.01
N PHE A 326 1.74 19.49 10.25
CA PHE A 326 0.36 19.33 10.73
C PHE A 326 -0.47 18.51 9.75
N THR A 327 -0.42 18.86 8.46
CA THR A 327 -1.18 18.16 7.41
C THR A 327 -0.75 16.69 7.27
N LYS A 328 0.57 16.44 7.24
CA LYS A 328 1.14 15.09 7.16
C LYS A 328 0.97 14.29 8.46
N GLY A 329 0.82 14.98 9.59
CA GLY A 329 0.51 14.39 10.89
C GLY A 329 -0.92 13.85 10.99
N GLY A 330 -1.80 14.16 10.02
CA GLY A 330 -3.17 13.63 9.96
C GLY A 330 -3.31 12.10 9.78
N ILE A 331 -2.18 11.38 9.66
CA ILE A 331 -2.12 9.91 9.68
C ILE A 331 -1.93 9.34 11.10
N ILE A 332 -1.72 10.20 12.11
CA ILE A 332 -1.70 9.81 13.52
C ILE A 332 -3.14 9.38 13.89
N LYS A 333 -3.26 8.23 14.55
CA LYS A 333 -4.55 7.62 14.91
C LYS A 333 -4.62 7.38 16.41
N ASP A 334 -5.83 7.35 16.94
CA ASP A 334 -6.09 7.14 18.36
C ASP A 334 -5.41 5.86 18.87
N CYS A 335 -4.60 6.01 19.92
CA CYS A 335 -3.87 4.93 20.59
C CYS A 335 -2.90 4.13 19.70
N ILE A 336 -2.60 4.59 18.48
CA ILE A 336 -1.63 3.97 17.58
C ILE A 336 -0.29 4.70 17.71
N PRO A 337 0.85 4.01 17.86
CA PRO A 337 2.17 4.65 17.91
C PRO A 337 2.49 5.40 16.62
N PHE A 338 3.24 6.49 16.78
CA PHE A 338 3.74 7.30 15.68
C PHE A 338 5.26 7.44 15.79
N VAL A 339 5.97 7.11 14.71
CA VAL A 339 7.43 7.23 14.62
C VAL A 339 7.86 8.27 13.58
N THR A 340 8.89 9.06 13.88
CA THR A 340 9.38 10.04 12.92
C THR A 340 10.90 10.13 12.82
N GLY A 341 11.39 10.29 11.60
CA GLY A 341 12.77 10.65 11.27
C GLY A 341 13.02 12.17 11.18
N GLU A 342 12.01 13.01 11.46
CA GLU A 342 12.16 14.46 11.42
C GLU A 342 13.09 14.98 12.53
N LYS A 343 13.82 16.06 12.22
CA LYS A 343 14.81 16.67 13.13
C LYS A 343 14.50 18.12 13.47
N LYS A 344 13.71 18.82 12.65
CA LYS A 344 13.29 20.22 12.86
C LYS A 344 12.41 20.32 14.09
N LEU A 345 12.81 21.17 15.03
CA LEU A 345 12.13 21.32 16.32
C LEU A 345 10.66 21.75 16.17
N GLY A 346 10.35 22.66 15.24
CA GLY A 346 8.97 23.10 14.96
C GLY A 346 8.06 21.93 14.57
N CYS A 347 8.47 21.13 13.57
CA CYS A 347 7.73 19.94 13.15
C CYS A 347 7.61 18.89 14.25
N LEU A 348 8.68 18.66 15.02
CA LEU A 348 8.66 17.73 16.15
C LEU A 348 7.65 18.13 17.22
N ASN A 349 7.51 19.43 17.50
CA ASN A 349 6.52 19.93 18.45
C ASN A 349 5.10 19.68 17.93
N VAL A 350 4.83 19.95 16.65
CA VAL A 350 3.53 19.66 16.01
C VAL A 350 3.17 18.17 16.14
N PHE A 351 4.11 17.27 15.83
CA PHE A 351 3.84 15.83 15.96
C PHE A 351 3.63 15.38 17.39
N LYS A 352 4.36 15.94 18.36
CA LYS A 352 4.15 15.64 19.79
C LYS A 352 2.77 16.07 20.25
N GLU A 353 2.32 17.25 19.87
CA GLU A 353 0.98 17.76 20.18
C GLU A 353 -0.11 16.87 19.59
N LEU A 354 0.01 16.50 18.31
CA LEU A 354 -0.92 15.57 17.66
C LEU A 354 -0.92 14.20 18.34
N CYS A 355 0.24 13.66 18.70
CA CYS A 355 0.31 12.39 19.43
C CYS A 355 -0.35 12.49 20.81
N GLN A 356 -0.21 13.61 21.51
CA GLN A 356 -0.91 13.83 22.79
C GLN A 356 -2.42 13.86 22.61
N GLN A 357 -2.92 14.53 21.57
CA GLN A 357 -4.36 14.61 21.25
C GLN A 357 -4.96 13.23 20.95
N HIS A 358 -4.21 12.38 20.24
CA HIS A 358 -4.63 11.03 19.87
C HIS A 358 -4.22 9.94 20.87
N HIS A 359 -3.68 10.31 22.05
CA HIS A 359 -3.16 9.35 23.02
C HIS A 359 -2.16 8.33 22.41
N SER A 360 -1.41 8.79 21.41
CA SER A 360 -0.45 8.02 20.63
C SER A 360 0.94 8.08 21.26
N GLN A 361 1.65 6.96 21.27
CA GLN A 361 3.07 6.97 21.63
C GLN A 361 3.88 7.71 20.57
N PHE A 362 4.59 8.76 20.96
CA PHE A 362 5.52 9.48 20.09
C PHE A 362 6.92 8.84 20.16
N ILE A 363 7.44 8.38 19.03
CA ILE A 363 8.76 7.76 18.90
C ILE A 363 9.60 8.60 17.94
N LYS A 364 10.79 9.00 18.36
CA LYS A 364 11.76 9.70 17.51
C LYS A 364 12.91 8.76 17.19
N VAL A 365 13.29 8.68 15.91
CA VAL A 365 14.50 7.97 15.47
C VAL A 365 15.73 8.52 16.20
N GLN A 366 16.60 7.63 16.63
CA GLN A 366 17.84 7.98 17.34
C GLN A 366 18.90 8.54 16.39
N ASP A 367 19.94 9.16 16.93
CA ASP A 367 21.04 9.65 16.10
C ASP A 367 21.86 8.49 15.54
N ILE A 368 22.18 8.57 14.24
CA ILE A 368 23.04 7.63 13.52
C ILE A 368 24.50 7.93 13.85
N GLN A 369 25.30 6.89 14.10
CA GLN A 369 26.71 7.01 14.47
C GLN A 369 27.62 6.35 13.43
N ASN A 370 28.92 6.70 13.47
CA ASN A 370 29.99 6.04 12.71
C ASN A 370 29.69 5.85 11.21
N ILE A 371 29.18 6.90 10.54
CA ILE A 371 28.88 6.85 9.11
C ILE A 371 30.18 6.79 8.30
N GLU A 372 30.38 5.71 7.56
CA GLU A 372 31.47 5.52 6.62
C GLU A 372 30.94 5.46 5.19
N GLU A 373 31.39 6.39 4.36
CA GLU A 373 30.90 6.55 3.00
C GLU A 373 31.90 6.01 1.98
N ASN A 374 31.48 5.04 1.18
CA ASN A 374 32.20 4.59 0.00
C ASN A 374 31.44 5.01 -1.27
N LYS A 375 31.98 4.68 -2.45
CA LYS A 375 31.34 5.01 -3.74
C LYS A 375 30.00 4.28 -3.92
N ASN A 376 29.94 2.99 -3.61
CA ASN A 376 28.75 2.17 -3.89
C ASN A 376 28.13 1.56 -2.62
N THR A 377 28.71 1.85 -1.45
CA THR A 377 28.24 1.34 -0.17
C THR A 377 28.34 2.42 0.88
N ILE A 378 27.49 2.30 1.90
CA ILE A 378 27.54 3.11 3.10
C ILE A 378 27.34 2.21 4.31
N SER A 379 28.14 2.41 5.34
CA SER A 379 27.99 1.73 6.63
C SER A 379 27.79 2.74 7.74
N PHE A 380 27.07 2.33 8.78
CA PHE A 380 26.79 3.16 9.95
C PHE A 380 26.31 2.31 11.12
N ASP A 381 26.37 2.86 12.32
CA ASP A 381 25.82 2.24 13.52
C ASP A 381 24.47 2.87 13.87
N TYR A 382 23.48 2.01 14.13
CA TYR A 382 22.17 2.40 14.63
C TYR A 382 21.66 1.41 15.67
N ALA A 383 21.29 1.91 16.85
CA ALA A 383 21.02 1.09 18.04
C ALA A 383 22.17 0.10 18.32
N THR A 384 21.93 -1.20 18.18
CA THR A 384 22.94 -2.26 18.38
C THR A 384 23.43 -2.89 17.07
N TYR A 385 23.07 -2.31 15.93
CA TYR A 385 23.34 -2.83 14.60
C TYR A 385 24.43 -2.02 13.89
N HIS A 386 25.39 -2.73 13.31
CA HIS A 386 26.28 -2.19 12.30
C HIS A 386 25.66 -2.48 10.92
N VAL A 387 25.10 -1.45 10.29
CA VAL A 387 24.33 -1.56 9.06
C VAL A 387 25.23 -1.29 7.87
N VAL A 388 25.08 -2.07 6.80
CA VAL A 388 25.76 -1.86 5.52
C VAL A 388 24.73 -1.86 4.40
N LEU A 389 24.62 -0.75 3.68
CA LEU A 389 23.69 -0.60 2.55
C LEU A 389 24.45 -0.64 1.22
N GLN A 390 23.82 -1.22 0.19
CA GLN A 390 24.33 -1.22 -1.19
C GLN A 390 23.97 0.06 -1.95
N THR A 391 24.34 1.21 -1.39
CA THR A 391 24.11 2.52 -2.02
C THR A 391 25.18 3.51 -1.58
N GLY A 392 25.51 4.45 -2.47
CA GLY A 392 26.33 5.61 -2.14
C GLY A 392 25.54 6.77 -1.50
N ALA A 393 24.20 6.65 -1.37
CA ALA A 393 23.35 7.73 -0.88
C ALA A 393 23.32 7.84 0.64
N ARG A 394 23.80 8.97 1.17
CA ARG A 394 23.83 9.24 2.62
C ARG A 394 22.44 9.31 3.25
N TYR A 395 21.47 9.83 2.52
CA TYR A 395 20.09 9.95 3.01
C TYR A 395 19.41 8.60 3.26
N GLN A 396 19.94 7.51 2.69
CA GLN A 396 19.41 6.17 2.91
C GLN A 396 19.71 5.64 4.31
N CYS A 397 20.72 6.19 5.01
CA CYS A 397 20.94 5.89 6.42
C CYS A 397 19.74 6.29 7.27
N GLU A 398 19.15 7.48 7.02
CA GLU A 398 17.99 7.97 7.77
C GLU A 398 16.72 7.17 7.43
N ASN A 399 16.51 6.83 6.15
CA ASN A 399 15.37 6.02 5.73
C ASN A 399 15.44 4.61 6.32
N SER A 400 16.62 4.00 6.35
CA SER A 400 16.83 2.67 6.93
C SER A 400 16.78 2.69 8.46
N ALA A 401 17.28 3.73 9.12
CA ALA A 401 17.13 3.92 10.56
C ALA A 401 15.66 4.00 10.99
N LEU A 402 14.83 4.74 10.24
CA LEU A 402 13.39 4.77 10.45
C LEU A 402 12.74 3.40 10.23
N ALA A 403 13.13 2.67 9.18
CA ALA A 403 12.66 1.31 8.95
C ALA A 403 13.05 0.36 10.09
N ILE A 404 14.28 0.45 10.61
CA ILE A 404 14.74 -0.32 11.76
C ILE A 404 13.89 0.01 13.00
N GLU A 405 13.61 1.28 13.27
CA GLU A 405 12.79 1.68 14.42
C GLU A 405 11.37 1.08 14.35
N ILE A 406 10.76 1.08 13.16
CA ILE A 406 9.47 0.43 12.90
C ILE A 406 9.57 -1.08 13.16
N LEU A 407 10.57 -1.75 12.58
CA LEU A 407 10.77 -3.20 12.74
C LEU A 407 11.03 -3.60 14.19
N LEU A 408 11.80 -2.80 14.94
CA LEU A 408 12.03 -2.99 16.37
C LEU A 408 10.74 -2.82 17.17
N TYR A 409 9.91 -1.84 16.84
CA TYR A 409 8.59 -1.69 17.45
C TYR A 409 7.74 -2.95 17.20
N LEU A 410 7.68 -3.44 15.96
CA LEU A 410 6.92 -4.64 15.61
C LEU A 410 7.41 -5.87 16.39
N LYS A 411 8.73 -6.04 16.49
CA LYS A 411 9.37 -7.11 17.27
C LYS A 411 9.00 -7.03 18.75
N ASN A 412 9.19 -5.86 19.36
CA ASN A 412 9.00 -5.67 20.80
C ASN A 412 7.55 -5.81 21.25
N ASN A 413 6.60 -5.60 20.34
CA ASN A 413 5.16 -5.79 20.59
C ASN A 413 4.63 -7.14 20.11
N GLY A 414 5.50 -8.08 19.72
CA GLY A 414 5.13 -9.45 19.37
C GLY A 414 4.41 -9.60 18.03
N TYR A 415 4.47 -8.60 17.15
CA TYR A 415 3.91 -8.69 15.80
C TYR A 415 4.76 -9.56 14.88
N ILE A 416 6.09 -9.53 15.07
CA ILE A 416 7.05 -10.28 14.25
C ILE A 416 8.13 -10.96 15.10
N ILE A 417 8.70 -12.03 14.54
CA ILE A 417 10.02 -12.53 14.90
C ILE A 417 11.01 -11.81 13.99
N LEU A 418 12.11 -11.33 14.57
CA LEU A 418 13.12 -10.58 13.84
C LEU A 418 14.51 -10.97 14.32
N ASN A 419 15.23 -11.68 13.47
CA ASN A 419 16.61 -12.08 13.64
C ASN A 419 17.54 -10.95 13.18
N LYS A 420 18.75 -10.91 13.74
CA LYS A 420 19.70 -9.82 13.45
C LYS A 420 20.25 -9.96 12.03
N GLU A 421 20.56 -11.19 11.62
CA GLU A 421 21.20 -11.51 10.36
C GLU A 421 20.28 -11.17 9.18
N THR A 422 19.04 -11.62 9.23
CA THR A 422 17.96 -11.31 8.28
C THR A 422 17.62 -9.81 8.21
N LEU A 423 17.64 -9.09 9.35
CA LEU A 423 17.50 -7.63 9.33
C LEU A 423 18.64 -6.99 8.53
N LEU A 424 19.88 -7.35 8.82
CA LEU A 424 21.04 -6.75 8.13
C LEU A 424 21.08 -7.13 6.65
N GLU A 425 20.80 -8.38 6.30
CA GLU A 425 20.70 -8.84 4.91
C GLU A 425 19.54 -8.17 4.18
N GLY A 426 18.35 -8.11 4.79
CA GLY A 426 17.19 -7.45 4.21
C GLY A 426 17.43 -5.97 3.94
N LEU A 427 18.09 -5.26 4.85
CA LEU A 427 18.50 -3.86 4.63
C LEU A 427 19.53 -3.73 3.49
N ARG A 428 20.48 -4.66 3.43
CA ARG A 428 21.52 -4.66 2.40
C ARG A 428 20.96 -4.92 1.00
N ASP A 429 20.03 -5.85 0.88
CA ASP A 429 19.41 -6.30 -0.38
C ASP A 429 18.30 -5.35 -0.87
N ALA A 430 17.88 -4.39 -0.03
CA ALA A 430 16.81 -3.44 -0.32
C ALA A 430 17.22 -2.35 -1.32
N VAL A 431 17.50 -2.73 -2.56
CA VAL A 431 17.69 -1.80 -3.68
C VAL A 431 16.34 -1.21 -4.06
N TRP A 432 16.29 0.11 -4.27
CA TRP A 432 15.08 0.82 -4.72
C TRP A 432 15.37 1.59 -5.99
N GLU A 433 14.66 1.24 -7.05
CA GLU A 433 14.84 1.82 -8.38
C GLU A 433 14.64 3.35 -8.34
N GLY A 434 15.46 4.07 -9.10
CA GLY A 434 15.42 5.52 -9.18
C GLY A 434 15.89 6.28 -7.92
N ARG A 435 16.48 5.60 -6.92
CA ARG A 435 17.08 6.23 -5.73
C ARG A 435 18.58 6.02 -5.67
N PHE A 436 19.33 6.98 -6.21
CA PHE A 436 20.78 6.90 -6.33
C PHE A 436 21.24 5.57 -6.94
N GLU A 437 20.51 5.13 -7.97
CA GLU A 437 20.67 3.85 -8.62
C GLU A 437 21.77 3.93 -9.67
N VAL A 438 22.76 3.04 -9.58
CA VAL A 438 23.77 2.86 -10.61
C VAL A 438 23.14 2.14 -11.80
N VAL A 439 23.10 2.80 -12.95
CA VAL A 439 22.52 2.24 -14.20
C VAL A 439 23.58 1.94 -15.25
N CYS A 440 24.81 2.42 -15.09
CA CYS A 440 25.95 2.10 -15.95
C CYS A 440 27.25 2.19 -15.14
N ASP A 441 28.17 1.24 -15.34
CA ASP A 441 29.49 1.25 -14.67
C ASP A 441 30.54 2.09 -15.41
N LYS A 442 30.46 2.16 -16.74
CA LYS A 442 31.46 2.84 -17.59
C LYS A 442 30.79 3.61 -18.75
N PRO A 443 30.74 4.96 -18.67
CA PRO A 443 31.05 5.76 -17.48
C PRO A 443 30.07 5.47 -16.34
N LEU A 444 30.45 5.83 -15.11
CA LEU A 444 29.56 5.63 -13.96
C LEU A 444 28.35 6.55 -14.11
N MET A 445 27.18 5.98 -14.40
CA MET A 445 25.92 6.72 -14.50
C MET A 445 25.01 6.36 -13.33
N ILE A 446 24.55 7.40 -12.62
CA ILE A 446 23.69 7.27 -11.43
C ILE A 446 22.42 8.09 -11.64
N ILE A 447 21.25 7.46 -11.47
CA ILE A 447 19.96 8.15 -11.53
C ILE A 447 19.39 8.40 -10.13
N ASP A 448 18.75 9.55 -9.92
CA ASP A 448 18.10 9.89 -8.65
C ASP A 448 16.84 10.74 -8.86
N GLY A 449 15.75 10.36 -8.19
CA GLY A 449 14.45 11.04 -8.30
C GLY A 449 14.28 12.30 -7.43
N ALA A 450 15.35 12.93 -6.94
CA ALA A 450 15.29 14.21 -6.24
C ALA A 450 14.60 15.29 -7.08
N HIS A 451 13.59 15.97 -6.52
CA HIS A 451 12.70 16.87 -7.26
C HIS A 451 12.18 18.06 -6.42
N ASN A 452 12.72 18.24 -5.22
CA ASN A 452 12.42 19.36 -4.32
C ASN A 452 13.73 19.79 -3.63
N LYS A 453 13.68 20.90 -2.90
CA LYS A 453 14.86 21.51 -2.27
C LYS A 453 15.58 20.55 -1.32
N GLU A 454 14.85 19.88 -0.44
CA GLU A 454 15.43 18.94 0.53
C GLU A 454 15.97 17.68 -0.15
N GLY A 455 15.31 17.19 -1.19
CA GLY A 455 15.77 16.07 -2.00
C GLY A 455 17.07 16.39 -2.75
N ILE A 456 17.18 17.58 -3.35
CA ILE A 456 18.40 18.02 -4.02
C ILE A 456 19.53 18.30 -3.03
N GLU A 457 19.23 18.79 -1.82
CA GLU A 457 20.24 18.86 -0.76
C GLU A 457 20.76 17.47 -0.38
N ALA A 458 19.87 16.51 -0.18
CA ALA A 458 20.23 15.13 0.13
C ALA A 458 21.04 14.46 -0.98
N PHE A 459 20.66 14.70 -2.24
CA PHE A 459 21.42 14.30 -3.42
C PHE A 459 22.82 14.94 -3.43
N TYR A 460 22.91 16.26 -3.22
CA TYR A 460 24.18 16.99 -3.17
C TYR A 460 25.14 16.42 -2.12
N GLN A 461 24.65 16.16 -0.90
CA GLN A 461 25.48 15.58 0.16
C GLN A 461 26.03 14.20 -0.21
N SER A 462 25.27 13.43 -1.01
CA SER A 462 25.69 12.12 -1.51
C SER A 462 26.61 12.21 -2.73
N ALA A 463 26.44 13.22 -3.59
CA ALA A 463 27.16 13.40 -4.84
C ALA A 463 28.51 14.13 -4.70
N LYS A 464 28.69 14.97 -3.67
CA LYS A 464 29.90 15.81 -3.50
C LYS A 464 31.22 15.05 -3.33
N LYS A 465 31.17 13.74 -3.04
CA LYS A 465 32.35 12.87 -2.90
C LYS A 465 32.91 12.38 -4.24
N TYR A 466 32.15 12.52 -5.32
CA TYR A 466 32.60 12.14 -6.67
C TYR A 466 33.39 13.28 -7.32
N GLN A 467 34.13 12.95 -8.37
CA GLN A 467 34.97 13.89 -9.13
C GLN A 467 34.60 13.81 -10.62
N ASN A 468 34.94 14.84 -11.39
CA ASN A 468 34.60 14.97 -12.82
C ASN A 468 33.11 14.72 -13.04
N ILE A 469 32.27 15.50 -12.37
CA ILE A 469 30.82 15.29 -12.36
C ILE A 469 30.21 15.96 -13.60
N LYS A 470 29.36 15.23 -14.32
CA LYS A 470 28.40 15.76 -15.30
C LYS A 470 27.00 15.55 -14.75
N ILE A 471 26.10 16.52 -14.95
CA ILE A 471 24.71 16.42 -14.50
C ILE A 471 23.77 16.63 -15.68
N ILE A 472 22.82 15.71 -15.84
CA ILE A 472 21.69 15.83 -16.76
C ILE A 472 20.43 16.03 -15.92
N PHE A 473 19.74 17.14 -16.14
CA PHE A 473 18.68 17.60 -15.26
C PHE A 473 17.40 17.93 -16.02
N SER A 474 16.27 17.48 -15.47
CA SER A 474 14.96 17.99 -15.87
C SER A 474 13.97 17.90 -14.71
N ALA A 475 13.04 18.85 -14.62
CA ALA A 475 12.14 19.00 -13.49
C ALA A 475 10.72 19.42 -13.92
N LEU A 476 9.77 19.35 -12.99
CA LEU A 476 8.39 19.80 -13.19
C LEU A 476 8.24 21.30 -12.92
N ARG A 477 7.24 21.93 -13.57
CA ARG A 477 6.98 23.38 -13.47
C ARG A 477 6.58 23.85 -12.06
N ASP A 478 6.00 22.97 -11.26
CA ASP A 478 5.52 23.26 -9.90
C ASP A 478 6.61 23.18 -8.82
N LYS A 479 7.88 22.99 -9.23
CA LYS A 479 9.03 22.86 -8.31
C LYS A 479 9.87 24.13 -8.31
N ASP A 480 10.58 24.36 -7.21
CA ASP A 480 11.58 25.44 -7.08
C ASP A 480 12.85 25.10 -7.85
N THR A 481 12.77 25.16 -9.19
CA THR A 481 13.86 24.75 -10.09
C THR A 481 15.10 25.63 -9.93
N HIS A 482 14.94 26.90 -9.54
CA HIS A 482 16.03 27.82 -9.26
C HIS A 482 16.90 27.32 -8.11
N ALA A 483 16.32 27.06 -6.93
CA ALA A 483 17.07 26.56 -5.79
C ALA A 483 17.73 25.20 -6.08
N MET A 484 17.08 24.36 -6.89
CA MET A 484 17.63 23.08 -7.30
C MET A 484 18.89 23.27 -8.16
N ILE A 485 18.84 24.08 -9.22
CA ILE A 485 19.97 24.31 -10.13
C ILE A 485 21.13 25.01 -9.42
N GLU A 486 20.85 26.02 -8.58
CA GLU A 486 21.88 26.67 -7.75
C GLU A 486 22.66 25.67 -6.90
N LYS A 487 21.98 24.64 -6.39
CA LYS A 487 22.63 23.61 -5.59
C LYS A 487 23.42 22.64 -6.46
N LEU A 488 22.90 22.26 -7.63
CA LEU A 488 23.60 21.36 -8.57
C LEU A 488 24.88 22.00 -9.11
N LEU A 489 24.88 23.30 -9.40
CA LEU A 489 26.06 24.06 -9.84
C LEU A 489 27.19 24.10 -8.79
N LYS A 490 26.91 23.80 -7.52
CA LYS A 490 27.96 23.64 -6.49
C LYS A 490 28.74 22.32 -6.62
N LEU A 491 28.28 21.39 -7.46
CA LEU A 491 28.97 20.12 -7.75
C LEU A 491 29.84 20.21 -9.00
N THR A 492 29.39 20.95 -10.01
CA THR A 492 30.05 21.04 -11.33
C THR A 492 29.50 22.20 -12.15
N ASP A 493 30.31 22.68 -13.10
CA ASP A 493 29.89 23.59 -14.17
C ASP A 493 29.32 22.83 -15.39
N ASP A 494 29.49 21.50 -15.46
CA ASP A 494 28.96 20.65 -16.54
C ASP A 494 27.54 20.15 -16.23
N VAL A 495 26.58 21.07 -16.29
CA VAL A 495 25.14 20.78 -16.13
C VAL A 495 24.42 20.97 -17.46
N THR A 496 23.69 19.94 -17.90
CA THR A 496 22.84 19.96 -19.09
C THR A 496 21.37 19.87 -18.69
N VAL A 497 20.57 20.86 -19.06
CA VAL A 497 19.12 20.86 -18.83
C VAL A 497 18.38 20.37 -20.07
N CYS A 498 17.39 19.49 -19.85
CA CYS A 498 16.64 18.79 -20.90
C CYS A 498 15.13 18.92 -20.76
N GLU A 499 14.39 18.61 -21.81
CA GLU A 499 12.94 18.42 -21.81
C GLU A 499 12.60 16.93 -21.85
N PHE A 500 11.42 16.54 -21.38
CA PHE A 500 10.91 15.17 -21.52
C PHE A 500 9.39 15.18 -21.70
N ASP A 501 8.84 14.10 -22.24
CA ASP A 501 7.41 14.03 -22.56
C ASP A 501 6.58 13.82 -21.30
N PHE A 502 6.13 14.92 -20.71
CA PHE A 502 5.21 14.93 -19.58
C PHE A 502 4.51 16.29 -19.50
N TYR A 503 3.19 16.30 -19.30
CA TYR A 503 2.37 17.52 -19.36
C TYR A 503 2.80 18.63 -18.37
N ARG A 504 3.45 18.25 -17.26
CA ARG A 504 4.00 19.16 -16.23
C ARG A 504 5.50 19.44 -16.36
N ALA A 505 6.20 18.88 -17.34
CA ALA A 505 7.64 19.13 -17.51
C ALA A 505 7.90 20.61 -17.82
N GLN A 506 8.95 21.17 -17.20
CA GLN A 506 9.44 22.51 -17.49
C GLN A 506 10.26 22.50 -18.79
N SER A 507 10.23 23.60 -19.56
CA SER A 507 11.06 23.71 -20.77
C SER A 507 12.53 23.90 -20.41
N ALA A 508 13.44 23.46 -21.29
CA ALA A 508 14.87 23.55 -21.03
C ALA A 508 15.34 25.01 -20.93
N GLU A 509 14.77 25.93 -21.73
CA GLU A 509 15.07 27.36 -21.61
C GLU A 509 14.64 27.95 -20.27
N LYS A 510 13.51 27.49 -19.71
CA LYS A 510 13.02 27.97 -18.41
C LYS A 510 13.82 27.39 -17.26
N LEU A 511 14.31 26.16 -17.38
CA LEU A 511 15.26 25.59 -16.44
C LEU A 511 16.60 26.35 -16.49
N ALA A 512 17.14 26.60 -17.68
CA ALA A 512 18.39 27.32 -17.81
C ALA A 512 18.30 28.76 -17.31
N GLU A 513 17.26 29.47 -17.73
CA GLU A 513 17.06 30.90 -17.46
C GLU A 513 18.37 31.71 -17.61
N ASN A 514 18.99 32.17 -16.52
CA ASN A 514 20.25 32.91 -16.51
C ASN A 514 21.43 32.10 -15.94
N PHE A 515 21.22 30.82 -15.62
CA PHE A 515 22.27 29.94 -15.11
C PHE A 515 23.25 29.55 -16.22
N PRO A 516 24.54 29.36 -15.90
CA PRO A 516 25.56 28.95 -16.86
C PRO A 516 25.48 27.44 -17.14
N VAL A 517 24.37 26.98 -17.73
CA VAL A 517 24.11 25.56 -18.03
C VAL A 517 23.98 25.31 -19.54
N LYS A 518 24.29 24.11 -20.00
CA LYS A 518 24.04 23.68 -21.39
C LYS A 518 22.56 23.39 -21.57
N ILE A 519 21.96 23.91 -22.65
CA ILE A 519 20.62 23.54 -23.08
C ILE A 519 20.74 22.43 -24.14
N GLU A 520 20.15 21.28 -23.88
CA GLU A 520 19.94 20.22 -24.87
C GLU A 520 18.52 19.68 -24.68
N LYS A 521 17.59 20.07 -25.56
CA LYS A 521 16.18 19.71 -25.39
C LYS A 521 15.94 18.22 -25.47
N ASP A 522 16.68 17.53 -26.33
CA ASP A 522 16.56 16.10 -26.51
C ASP A 522 17.40 15.37 -25.47
N TRP A 523 16.75 14.95 -24.38
CA TRP A 523 17.42 14.21 -23.32
C TRP A 523 18.15 12.95 -23.82
N LYS A 524 17.71 12.33 -24.92
CA LYS A 524 18.39 11.15 -25.47
C LYS A 524 19.77 11.53 -25.99
N LYS A 525 19.91 12.67 -26.67
CA LYS A 525 21.22 13.18 -27.11
C LYS A 525 22.14 13.48 -25.93
N ALA A 526 21.61 14.12 -24.88
CA ALA A 526 22.39 14.40 -23.68
C ALA A 526 22.92 13.11 -23.03
N ILE A 527 22.11 12.04 -23.02
CA ILE A 527 22.50 10.71 -22.53
C ILE A 527 23.53 10.05 -23.46
N ASP A 528 23.29 10.05 -24.78
CA ASP A 528 24.20 9.46 -25.77
C ASP A 528 25.59 10.11 -25.69
N GLU A 529 25.67 11.44 -25.63
CA GLU A 529 26.92 12.18 -25.45
C GLU A 529 27.62 11.83 -24.12
N SER A 530 26.86 11.51 -23.08
CA SER A 530 27.40 11.23 -21.75
C SER A 530 28.17 9.92 -21.66
N PHE A 531 28.01 8.98 -22.61
CA PHE A 531 28.81 7.75 -22.67
C PHE A 531 30.29 7.99 -22.93
N HIS A 532 30.65 9.17 -23.46
CA HIS A 532 32.05 9.56 -23.67
C HIS A 532 32.66 10.31 -22.48
N HIS A 533 31.88 10.52 -21.40
CA HIS A 533 32.33 11.28 -20.24
C HIS A 533 33.40 10.51 -19.45
N ASN A 534 34.44 11.21 -19.00
CA ASN A 534 35.47 10.63 -18.14
C ASN A 534 35.21 10.99 -16.67
N GLY A 535 34.34 10.24 -16.02
CA GLY A 535 33.96 10.49 -14.63
C GLY A 535 32.60 9.90 -14.27
N VAL A 536 31.80 10.69 -13.58
CA VAL A 536 30.45 10.32 -13.13
C VAL A 536 29.41 11.19 -13.81
N VAL A 537 28.34 10.56 -14.28
CA VAL A 537 27.16 11.23 -14.83
C VAL A 537 26.00 11.03 -13.85
N PHE A 538 25.44 12.11 -13.36
CA PHE A 538 24.20 12.07 -12.59
C PHE A 538 23.01 12.47 -13.48
N ILE A 539 21.90 11.74 -13.35
CA ILE A 539 20.63 12.09 -13.99
C ILE A 539 19.57 12.28 -12.90
N THR A 540 19.03 13.48 -12.78
CA THR A 540 18.12 13.82 -11.67
C THR A 540 17.09 14.91 -12.00
N GLY A 541 16.24 15.26 -11.04
CA GLY A 541 15.28 16.37 -11.10
C GLY A 541 13.81 15.96 -11.12
N SER A 542 13.51 14.71 -11.51
CA SER A 542 12.14 14.19 -11.50
C SER A 542 12.12 12.66 -11.60
N LEU A 543 11.23 12.02 -10.84
CA LEU A 543 10.93 10.59 -11.00
C LEU A 543 10.36 10.25 -12.39
N TYR A 544 9.54 11.15 -12.95
CA TYR A 544 8.97 11.00 -14.29
C TYR A 544 10.02 11.18 -15.40
N PHE A 545 11.08 11.93 -15.12
CA PHE A 545 12.19 12.06 -16.06
C PHE A 545 13.03 10.78 -16.07
N ILE A 546 13.46 10.33 -14.90
CA ILE A 546 14.31 9.13 -14.81
C ILE A 546 13.56 7.85 -15.21
N SER A 547 12.22 7.81 -15.11
CA SER A 547 11.45 6.68 -15.62
C SER A 547 11.53 6.50 -17.14
N GLN A 548 11.76 7.59 -17.89
CA GLN A 548 12.01 7.52 -19.33
C GLN A 548 13.50 7.23 -19.63
N VAL A 549 14.41 7.83 -18.86
CA VAL A 549 15.86 7.68 -19.06
C VAL A 549 16.36 6.29 -18.73
N ARG A 550 15.92 5.70 -17.61
CA ARG A 550 16.36 4.39 -17.12
C ARG A 550 16.22 3.27 -18.17
N PRO A 551 15.03 3.01 -18.76
CA PRO A 551 14.90 1.96 -19.78
C PRO A 551 15.71 2.25 -21.04
N TYR A 552 15.91 3.52 -21.40
CA TYR A 552 16.74 3.90 -22.56
C TYR A 552 18.21 3.55 -22.36
N ILE A 553 18.79 3.83 -21.18
CA ILE A 553 20.18 3.46 -20.87
C ILE A 553 20.37 1.94 -20.96
N TYR A 554 19.45 1.15 -20.39
CA TYR A 554 19.53 -0.32 -20.48
C TYR A 554 19.39 -0.83 -21.92
N GLN A 555 18.57 -0.17 -22.74
CA GLN A 555 18.46 -0.53 -24.16
C GLN A 555 19.77 -0.28 -24.91
N LEU A 556 20.47 0.82 -24.62
CA LEU A 556 21.77 1.12 -25.25
C LEU A 556 22.84 0.10 -24.85
N GLN A 557 22.92 -0.25 -23.57
CA GLN A 557 23.87 -1.26 -23.08
C GLN A 557 23.67 -2.63 -23.73
N LYS A 558 22.42 -3.05 -23.96
CA LYS A 558 22.10 -4.30 -24.65
C LYS A 558 22.52 -4.32 -26.13
N LYS A 559 22.61 -3.15 -26.78
CA LYS A 559 23.08 -3.04 -28.18
C LYS A 559 24.60 -3.00 -28.30
N SER A 560 25.30 -2.72 -27.21
CA SER A 560 26.77 -2.65 -27.15
C SER A 560 27.43 -3.97 -26.72
N LEU A 561 26.62 -4.94 -26.29
CA LEU A 561 26.98 -6.35 -26.07
C LEU A 561 26.63 -7.16 -27.33
#